data_AF-A0AAW1UX60-F1
#
_entry.id   AF-A0AAW1UX60-F1
#
_cell.length_a   1.000
_cell.length_b   1.000
_cell.length_c   1.000
_cell.angle_alpha   90.00
_cell.angle_beta   90.00
_cell.angle_gamma   90.00
#
_symmetry.space_group_name_H-M   'P 1'
#
loop_
_entity.id
_entity.type
_entity.pdbx_description
1 polymer ?
#
loop_
_entity_poly.entity_id
_entity_poly.type
_entity_poly.pdbx_seq_one_letter_code
_entity_poly.pdbx_strand_id
1 'polypeptide(L)'
;MDKNIYEVLHNQTYGRYVTAKRCIKQGELIWNEKPLIVGSQIGGGIICFKCCVFISKTQCLICDKCRTAFICDLHCSGEFHNTKECEELSKLALDSDFLKYNNNLITPLRLLLLRNYSQNIWQEIMKLEAHVESRRGTPIWDTNKILVEDVLKDTGLLLDEDITNETIQKICGLLDVNTFEIRPPQNRCQEISKSESQCLRGLYLKTALMSHACVSNTHLTVDDNFLLRVHASTDIKEGHPIVFNYANVLDGTQVRKKHLKYGKHFECNCKRCLDPSELNTNISSLKCHKCKTGIILPEVFNSTNNNWCCKSCGKVFKNCLIETVLRQVDNLIEDTDQTNLFKLEELYGKLLKTLHPHHYLILALQQKLVGLYTQSIQNKKNLSRKNELCQNLIKVYEILEPGISRNQGVIQYELHSTIANLAYKEYSLGEITLETLLQQLFLAEATLKAALKHLIYEPKKSPEGRIVQEALGYLKDLRQSISDIKEQITSRTLCTKTKKKRNHK
;
A
#
# COMPACT_ATOMS: atom_id res chain seq x y z
N MET A 1 -1.83 19.26 19.09
CA MET A 1 -1.22 17.91 19.04
C MET A 1 -0.26 17.79 20.18
N ASP A 2 -0.37 16.72 20.98
CA ASP A 2 0.54 16.47 22.08
C ASP A 2 1.97 16.34 21.56
N LYS A 3 2.82 17.32 21.89
CA LYS A 3 4.27 17.29 21.63
C LYS A 3 5.00 16.19 22.42
N ASN A 4 4.25 15.29 23.07
CA ASN A 4 4.75 14.31 24.03
C ASN A 4 4.46 12.84 23.65
N ILE A 5 4.01 12.56 22.42
CA ILE A 5 3.73 11.17 22.00
C ILE A 5 5.02 10.46 21.55
N TYR A 6 5.93 11.16 20.89
CA TYR A 6 7.15 10.59 20.32
C TYR A 6 8.35 11.52 20.52
N GLU A 7 9.54 10.98 20.35
CA GLU A 7 10.80 11.70 20.27
C GLU A 7 11.59 11.30 19.04
N VAL A 8 12.55 12.14 18.66
CA VAL A 8 13.50 11.85 17.59
C VAL A 8 14.83 11.51 18.23
N LEU A 9 15.32 10.30 17.96
CA LEU A 9 16.62 9.82 18.39
C LEU A 9 17.54 9.65 17.18
N HIS A 10 18.82 9.40 17.45
CA HIS A 10 19.82 9.15 16.41
C HIS A 10 20.66 7.91 16.74
N ASN A 11 20.95 7.08 15.74
CA ASN A 11 21.93 6.00 15.85
C ASN A 11 22.60 5.72 14.49
N GLN A 12 23.63 4.86 14.49
CA GLN A 12 24.39 4.54 13.28
C GLN A 12 23.61 3.73 12.23
N THR A 13 22.56 3.00 12.64
CA THR A 13 21.81 2.09 11.76
C THR A 13 20.70 2.80 10.99
N TYR A 14 19.94 3.67 11.66
CA TYR A 14 18.79 4.36 11.09
C TYR A 14 19.07 5.83 10.80
N GLY A 15 20.22 6.37 11.24
CA GLY A 15 20.37 7.81 11.32
C GLY A 15 19.36 8.37 12.32
N ARG A 16 18.53 9.33 11.88
CA ARG A 16 17.43 9.87 12.69
C ARG A 16 16.20 8.96 12.58
N TYR A 17 15.59 8.66 13.72
CA TYR A 17 14.40 7.82 13.80
C TYR A 17 13.49 8.25 14.95
N VAL A 18 12.23 7.80 14.92
CA VAL A 18 11.24 8.13 15.95
C VAL A 18 10.96 6.96 16.90
N THR A 19 10.85 7.27 18.19
CA THR A 19 10.45 6.33 19.25
C THR A 19 9.26 6.88 20.04
N ALA A 20 8.49 6.00 20.67
CA ALA A 20 7.37 6.40 21.52
C ALA A 20 7.87 6.94 22.87
N LYS A 21 7.43 8.13 23.28
CA LYS A 21 7.73 8.73 24.60
C LYS A 21 6.87 8.19 25.73
N ARG A 22 5.83 7.43 25.39
CA ARG A 22 4.93 6.73 26.31
C ARG A 22 4.34 5.53 25.59
N CYS A 23 3.60 4.70 26.31
CA CYS A 23 2.74 3.71 25.66
C CYS A 23 1.68 4.39 24.77
N ILE A 24 1.54 3.90 23.53
CA ILE A 24 0.57 4.34 22.52
C ILE A 24 -0.35 3.15 22.25
N LYS A 25 -1.66 3.38 22.29
CA LYS A 25 -2.63 2.31 22.07
C LYS A 25 -2.94 2.11 20.59
N GLN A 26 -3.26 0.88 20.19
CA GLN A 26 -3.78 0.60 18.85
C GLN A 26 -4.91 1.57 18.49
N GLY A 27 -4.85 2.12 17.29
CA GLY A 27 -5.83 3.08 16.76
C GLY A 27 -5.61 4.52 17.19
N GLU A 28 -4.68 4.78 18.12
CA GLU A 28 -4.36 6.14 18.54
C GLU A 28 -3.66 6.92 17.43
N LEU A 29 -4.09 8.17 17.21
CA LEU A 29 -3.45 9.08 16.26
C LEU A 29 -2.11 9.55 16.82
N ILE A 30 -1.02 9.13 16.20
CA ILE A 30 0.33 9.55 16.61
C ILE A 30 0.59 10.98 16.11
N TRP A 31 0.29 11.24 14.84
CA TRP A 31 0.28 12.57 14.26
C TRP A 31 -0.46 12.66 12.93
N ASN A 32 -0.70 13.90 12.49
CA ASN A 32 -1.02 14.20 11.11
C ASN A 32 -0.09 15.32 10.59
N GLU A 33 0.07 15.38 9.28
CA GLU A 33 1.02 16.26 8.62
C GLU A 33 0.53 16.64 7.22
N LYS A 34 0.58 17.93 6.90
CA LYS A 34 0.40 18.41 5.51
C LYS A 34 1.72 18.28 4.75
N PRO A 35 1.70 17.93 3.46
CA PRO A 35 2.93 17.82 2.69
C PRO A 35 3.58 19.19 2.56
N LEU A 36 4.91 19.21 2.62
CA LEU A 36 5.68 20.39 2.30
C LEU A 36 5.62 20.70 0.80
N ILE A 37 5.74 19.65 -0.01
CA ILE A 37 5.63 19.71 -1.46
C ILE A 37 4.92 18.45 -1.96
N VAL A 38 4.14 18.63 -3.02
CA VAL A 38 3.54 17.55 -3.82
C VAL A 38 4.03 17.70 -5.25
N GLY A 39 4.46 16.58 -5.83
CA GLY A 39 5.01 16.51 -7.18
C GLY A 39 4.56 15.25 -7.92
N SER A 40 4.79 15.24 -9.22
CA SER A 40 4.71 14.03 -10.03
C SER A 40 5.99 13.20 -9.82
N GLN A 41 5.91 11.89 -10.00
CA GLN A 41 7.12 11.06 -10.05
C GLN A 41 7.91 11.31 -11.35
N ILE A 42 9.17 10.86 -11.40
CA ILE A 42 9.98 10.92 -12.62
C ILE A 42 9.25 10.16 -13.75
N GLY A 43 9.07 10.81 -14.90
CA GLY A 43 8.32 10.29 -16.04
C GLY A 43 6.79 10.31 -15.86
N GLY A 44 6.28 10.85 -14.76
CA GLY A 44 4.85 11.03 -14.53
C GLY A 44 4.25 12.16 -15.37
N GLY A 45 2.92 12.31 -15.32
CA GLY A 45 2.21 13.38 -16.04
C GLY A 45 2.46 14.78 -15.46
N ILE A 46 1.98 15.81 -16.17
CA ILE A 46 1.99 17.19 -15.67
C ILE A 46 0.82 17.44 -14.70
N ILE A 47 1.06 18.23 -13.67
CA ILE A 47 0.07 18.50 -12.62
C ILE A 47 -0.13 19.99 -12.40
N CYS A 48 -1.36 20.41 -12.13
CA CYS A 48 -1.66 21.78 -11.73
C CYS A 48 -0.79 22.21 -10.54
N PHE A 49 -0.08 23.33 -10.64
CA PHE A 49 0.79 23.84 -9.59
C PHE A 49 0.04 24.14 -8.28
N LYS A 50 -1.26 24.47 -8.38
CA LYS A 50 -2.11 24.80 -7.23
C LYS A 50 -2.73 23.58 -6.54
N CYS A 51 -3.39 22.71 -7.30
CA CYS A 51 -4.18 21.60 -6.74
C CYS A 51 -3.61 20.21 -7.00
N CYS A 52 -2.53 20.09 -7.77
CA CYS A 52 -1.86 18.83 -8.10
C CYS A 52 -2.72 17.81 -8.89
N VAL A 53 -3.86 18.22 -9.46
CA VAL A 53 -4.62 17.41 -10.42
C VAL A 53 -3.83 17.29 -11.73
N PHE A 54 -3.83 16.12 -12.36
CA PHE A 54 -3.23 15.93 -13.68
C PHE A 54 -3.95 16.75 -14.74
N ILE A 55 -3.19 17.39 -15.61
CA ILE A 55 -3.74 18.21 -16.70
C ILE A 55 -3.13 17.81 -18.05
N SER A 56 -3.80 18.15 -19.15
CA SER A 56 -3.23 17.99 -20.48
C SER A 56 -2.25 19.13 -20.79
N LYS A 57 -1.17 18.84 -21.50
CA LYS A 57 -0.21 19.85 -21.99
C LYS A 57 -0.90 20.93 -22.84
N THR A 58 -1.94 20.55 -23.58
CA THR A 58 -2.69 21.44 -24.46
C THR A 58 -3.84 22.17 -23.77
N GLN A 59 -4.29 21.69 -22.60
CA GLN A 59 -5.43 22.24 -21.85
C GLN A 59 -4.96 22.66 -20.46
N CYS A 60 -4.11 23.67 -20.40
CA CYS A 60 -3.65 24.28 -19.16
C CYS A 60 -3.60 25.79 -19.28
N LEU A 61 -3.92 26.48 -18.19
CA LEU A 61 -3.79 27.93 -18.08
C LEU A 61 -2.46 28.26 -17.43
N ILE A 62 -1.92 29.44 -17.70
CA ILE A 62 -0.68 29.92 -17.10
C ILE A 62 -1.03 30.97 -16.05
N CYS A 63 -0.35 30.94 -14.91
CA CYS A 63 -0.48 31.97 -13.90
C CYS A 63 -0.15 33.35 -14.50
N ASP A 64 -1.09 34.27 -14.37
CA ASP A 64 -1.02 35.66 -14.83
C ASP A 64 0.14 36.44 -14.21
N LYS A 65 0.50 36.14 -12.96
CA LYS A 65 1.55 36.83 -12.21
C LYS A 65 2.96 36.35 -12.57
N CYS A 66 3.27 35.07 -12.38
CA CYS A 66 4.62 34.55 -12.61
C CYS A 66 4.89 34.13 -14.05
N ARG A 67 3.84 34.04 -14.89
CA ARG A 67 3.92 33.60 -16.30
C ARG A 67 4.56 32.23 -16.54
N THR A 68 4.79 31.46 -15.47
CA THR A 68 5.56 30.20 -15.49
C THR A 68 4.71 29.02 -15.00
N ALA A 69 4.07 29.15 -13.83
CA ALA A 69 3.27 28.08 -13.24
C ALA A 69 2.00 27.81 -14.05
N PHE A 70 1.72 26.53 -14.32
CA PHE A 70 0.49 26.13 -15.02
C PHE A 70 -0.58 25.61 -14.05
N ILE A 71 -1.83 26.00 -14.30
CA ILE A 71 -3.00 25.72 -13.47
C ILE A 71 -4.14 25.12 -14.29
N CYS A 72 -5.00 24.33 -13.64
CA CYS A 72 -6.12 23.67 -14.30
C CYS A 72 -7.28 24.62 -14.65
N ASP A 73 -7.42 25.72 -13.91
CA ASP A 73 -8.58 26.61 -13.94
C ASP A 73 -8.22 27.97 -13.32
N LEU A 74 -8.85 29.07 -13.79
CA LEU A 74 -8.66 30.42 -13.24
C LEU A 74 -9.06 30.48 -11.76
N HIS A 75 -10.08 29.74 -11.37
CA HIS A 75 -10.61 29.68 -10.01
C HIS A 75 -10.18 28.42 -9.25
N CYS A 76 -9.01 27.86 -9.60
CA CYS A 76 -8.45 26.71 -8.90
C CYS A 76 -8.29 27.00 -7.39
N SER A 77 -8.94 26.20 -6.56
CA SER A 77 -8.95 26.31 -5.09
C SER A 77 -7.70 25.74 -4.40
N GLY A 78 -6.73 25.24 -5.17
CA GLY A 78 -5.51 24.69 -4.61
C GLY A 78 -4.54 25.75 -4.10
N GLU A 79 -3.77 25.40 -3.07
CA GLU A 79 -2.91 26.33 -2.32
C GLU A 79 -1.41 26.03 -2.46
N PHE A 80 -1.02 25.00 -3.22
CA PHE A 80 0.38 24.61 -3.34
C PHE A 80 1.23 25.68 -4.03
N HIS A 81 0.65 26.43 -4.97
CA HIS A 81 1.29 27.58 -5.58
C HIS A 81 0.97 28.86 -4.82
N ASN A 82 1.82 29.20 -3.86
CA ASN A 82 1.64 30.36 -2.98
C ASN A 82 2.29 31.63 -3.55
N THR A 83 2.03 32.77 -2.92
CA THR A 83 2.53 34.09 -3.38
C THR A 83 4.05 34.20 -3.40
N LYS A 84 4.74 33.56 -2.45
CA LYS A 84 6.21 33.58 -2.37
C LYS A 84 6.84 32.75 -3.49
N GLU A 85 6.33 31.54 -3.72
CA GLU A 85 6.74 30.72 -4.87
C GLU A 85 6.44 31.42 -6.20
N CYS A 86 5.29 32.09 -6.31
CA CYS A 86 4.93 32.89 -7.47
C CYS A 86 5.91 34.04 -7.71
N GLU A 87 6.33 34.73 -6.66
CA GLU A 87 7.33 35.81 -6.76
C GLU A 87 8.68 35.25 -7.23
N GLU A 88 9.15 34.14 -6.67
CA GLU A 88 10.40 33.51 -7.10
C GLU A 88 10.34 33.01 -8.54
N LEU A 89 9.25 32.35 -8.95
CA LEU A 89 9.07 31.94 -10.34
C LEU A 89 9.03 33.13 -11.30
N SER A 90 8.49 34.28 -10.89
CA SER A 90 8.43 35.47 -11.74
C SER A 90 9.79 36.08 -12.04
N LYS A 91 10.79 35.81 -11.19
CA LYS A 91 12.18 36.24 -11.37
C LYS A 91 12.93 35.35 -12.36
N LEU A 92 12.41 34.15 -12.64
CA LEU A 92 13.01 33.22 -13.58
C LEU A 92 12.56 33.56 -15.00
N ALA A 93 13.50 33.65 -15.93
CA ALA A 93 13.20 33.77 -17.35
C ALA A 93 12.82 32.40 -17.95
N LEU A 94 11.88 31.68 -17.32
CA LEU A 94 11.43 30.37 -17.77
C LEU A 94 10.13 30.46 -18.56
N ASP A 95 10.17 29.87 -19.75
CA ASP A 95 8.97 29.65 -20.52
C ASP A 95 8.12 28.51 -19.92
N SER A 96 6.81 28.70 -19.91
CA SER A 96 5.88 27.70 -19.37
C SER A 96 5.82 26.43 -20.22
N ASP A 97 6.01 26.52 -21.54
CA ASP A 97 6.04 25.33 -22.40
C ASP A 97 7.32 24.53 -22.14
N PHE A 98 8.45 25.20 -21.91
CA PHE A 98 9.67 24.52 -21.46
C PHE A 98 9.44 23.63 -20.24
N LEU A 99 8.77 24.11 -19.19
CA LEU A 99 8.45 23.30 -18.01
C LEU A 99 7.44 22.18 -18.29
N LYS A 100 6.51 22.35 -19.24
CA LYS A 100 5.58 21.29 -19.66
C LYS A 100 6.31 20.11 -20.32
N TYR A 101 7.38 20.38 -21.05
CA TYR A 101 8.21 19.34 -21.69
C TYR A 101 9.33 18.82 -20.79
N ASN A 102 9.73 19.58 -19.77
CA ASN A 102 10.73 19.20 -18.76
C ASN A 102 10.10 19.04 -17.36
N ASN A 103 8.99 18.33 -17.26
CA ASN A 103 8.19 18.29 -16.02
C ASN A 103 8.88 17.59 -14.84
N ASN A 104 9.91 16.76 -15.09
CA ASN A 104 10.77 16.19 -14.05
C ASN A 104 11.51 17.27 -13.23
N LEU A 105 11.70 18.46 -13.81
CA LEU A 105 12.34 19.61 -13.18
C LEU A 105 11.49 20.24 -12.08
N ILE A 106 10.17 20.12 -12.17
CA ILE A 106 9.24 20.94 -11.38
C ILE A 106 9.44 20.69 -9.88
N THR A 107 9.41 19.44 -9.43
CA THR A 107 9.51 19.14 -8.00
C THR A 107 10.87 19.54 -7.40
N PRO A 108 12.03 19.19 -8.02
CA PRO A 108 13.33 19.71 -7.58
C PRO A 108 13.44 21.23 -7.60
N LEU A 109 12.95 21.89 -8.66
CA LEU A 109 12.99 23.35 -8.79
C LEU A 109 12.19 24.02 -7.66
N ARG A 110 10.98 23.55 -7.37
CA ARG A 110 10.17 24.10 -6.28
C ARG A 110 10.84 23.98 -4.91
N LEU A 111 11.54 22.86 -4.64
CA LEU A 111 12.34 22.72 -3.42
C LEU A 111 13.53 23.69 -3.40
N LEU A 112 14.18 23.90 -4.54
CA LEU A 112 15.28 24.84 -4.66
C LEU A 112 14.82 26.28 -4.38
N LEU A 113 13.71 26.71 -4.99
CA LEU A 113 13.14 28.05 -4.79
C LEU A 113 12.67 28.27 -3.34
N LEU A 114 12.26 27.22 -2.65
CA LEU A 114 11.86 27.29 -1.24
C LEU A 114 12.98 27.83 -0.33
N ARG A 115 14.25 27.59 -0.69
CA ARG A 115 15.42 28.18 0.00
C ARG A 115 15.30 29.71 0.11
N ASN A 116 14.85 30.37 -0.96
CA ASN A 116 14.87 31.82 -1.06
C ASN A 116 13.86 32.50 -0.13
N TYR A 117 12.76 31.82 0.22
CA TYR A 117 11.69 32.40 1.04
C TYR A 117 11.39 31.64 2.34
N SER A 118 12.09 30.54 2.62
CA SER A 118 11.91 29.73 3.82
C SER A 118 13.18 28.98 4.28
N GLN A 119 14.18 29.75 4.71
CA GLN A 119 15.49 29.20 5.12
C GLN A 119 15.41 28.17 6.26
N ASN A 120 14.51 28.35 7.22
CA ASN A 120 14.34 27.39 8.34
C ASN A 120 13.87 26.02 7.84
N ILE A 121 12.92 25.99 6.90
CA ILE A 121 12.42 24.75 6.31
C ILE A 121 13.49 24.12 5.42
N TRP A 122 14.22 24.95 4.65
CA TRP A 122 15.36 24.50 3.85
C TRP A 122 16.41 23.77 4.70
N GLN A 123 16.77 24.31 5.86
CA GLN A 123 17.70 23.66 6.79
C GLN A 123 17.17 22.29 7.27
N GLU A 124 15.86 22.15 7.50
CA GLU A 124 15.27 20.85 7.86
C GLU A 124 15.27 19.85 6.70
N ILE A 125 14.97 20.30 5.48
CA ILE A 125 15.07 19.47 4.26
C ILE A 125 16.50 18.95 4.09
N MET A 126 17.50 19.82 4.26
CA MET A 126 18.91 19.45 4.01
C MET A 126 19.49 18.48 5.05
N LYS A 127 18.77 18.21 6.14
CA LYS A 127 19.08 17.15 7.11
C LYS A 127 18.54 15.78 6.66
N LEU A 128 17.61 15.72 5.70
CA LEU A 128 17.07 14.45 5.20
C LEU A 128 18.18 13.63 4.54
N GLU A 129 18.07 12.32 4.68
CA GLU A 129 18.99 11.39 4.03
C GLU A 129 18.73 11.38 2.53
N ALA A 130 19.80 11.49 1.75
CA ALA A 130 19.75 11.54 0.29
C ALA A 130 20.58 10.41 -0.36
N HIS A 131 21.36 9.68 0.44
CA HIS A 131 22.23 8.58 0.03
C HIS A 131 23.10 8.93 -1.18
N VAL A 132 23.66 10.15 -1.20
CA VAL A 132 24.41 10.72 -2.34
C VAL A 132 25.53 9.77 -2.78
N GLU A 133 26.35 9.30 -1.85
CA GLU A 133 27.46 8.39 -2.17
C GLU A 133 26.99 7.02 -2.68
N SER A 134 25.94 6.45 -2.08
CA SER A 134 25.37 5.17 -2.54
C SER A 134 24.69 5.28 -3.91
N ARG A 135 24.27 6.49 -4.31
CA ARG A 135 23.62 6.77 -5.61
C ARG A 135 24.64 7.08 -6.70
N ARG A 136 25.84 7.56 -6.35
CA ARG A 136 26.87 7.97 -7.32
C ARG A 136 27.20 6.83 -8.29
N GLY A 137 27.12 7.11 -9.59
CA GLY A 137 27.39 6.13 -10.66
C GLY A 137 26.30 5.06 -10.86
N THR A 138 25.13 5.21 -10.23
CA THR A 138 23.97 4.34 -10.50
C THR A 138 23.10 4.91 -11.63
N PRO A 139 22.24 4.09 -12.29
CA PRO A 139 21.38 4.59 -13.37
C PRO A 139 20.45 5.76 -12.97
N ILE A 140 20.01 5.80 -11.71
CA ILE A 140 19.16 6.89 -11.22
C ILE A 140 19.95 8.21 -11.06
N TRP A 141 21.24 8.13 -10.73
CA TRP A 141 22.11 9.30 -10.71
C TRP A 141 22.27 9.91 -12.10
N ASP A 142 22.54 9.07 -13.10
CA ASP A 142 22.68 9.52 -14.49
C ASP A 142 21.37 10.08 -15.04
N THR A 143 20.25 9.44 -14.69
CA THR A 143 18.91 9.93 -15.04
C THR A 143 18.66 11.32 -14.46
N ASN A 144 18.95 11.52 -13.17
CA ASN A 144 18.78 12.83 -12.51
C ASN A 144 19.76 13.88 -13.05
N LYS A 145 20.96 13.46 -13.44
CA LYS A 145 21.93 14.35 -14.09
C LYS A 145 21.33 14.92 -15.38
N ILE A 146 20.87 14.05 -16.27
CA ILE A 146 20.35 14.43 -17.59
C ILE A 146 19.04 15.22 -17.46
N LEU A 147 18.10 14.77 -16.62
CA LEU A 147 16.74 15.31 -16.59
C LEU A 147 16.56 16.53 -15.66
N VAL A 148 17.50 16.77 -14.75
CA VAL A 148 17.39 17.83 -13.73
C VAL A 148 18.66 18.68 -13.69
N GLU A 149 19.81 18.08 -13.40
CA GLU A 149 21.06 18.82 -13.18
C GLU A 149 21.50 19.63 -14.40
N ASP A 150 21.63 18.97 -15.55
CA ASP A 150 22.10 19.62 -16.77
C ASP A 150 21.05 20.61 -17.30
N VAL A 151 19.76 20.29 -17.17
CA VAL A 151 18.65 21.19 -17.51
C VAL A 151 18.68 22.47 -16.68
N LEU A 152 18.93 22.39 -15.36
CA LEU A 152 19.03 23.57 -14.49
C LEU A 152 20.24 24.44 -14.84
N LYS A 153 21.37 23.83 -15.21
CA LYS A 153 22.57 24.57 -15.65
C LYS A 153 22.34 25.29 -16.97
N ASP A 154 21.84 24.59 -17.97
CA ASP A 154 21.68 25.11 -19.33
C ASP A 154 20.68 26.26 -19.39
N THR A 155 19.71 26.26 -18.48
CA THR A 155 18.72 27.34 -18.34
C THR A 155 19.21 28.54 -17.54
N GLY A 156 20.42 28.50 -16.98
CA GLY A 156 20.95 29.58 -16.15
C GLY A 156 20.15 29.82 -14.87
N LEU A 157 19.37 28.83 -14.41
CA LEU A 157 18.58 28.91 -13.18
C LEU A 157 19.43 28.79 -11.91
N LEU A 158 20.71 28.44 -12.09
CA LEU A 158 21.72 28.30 -11.06
C LEU A 158 22.55 29.59 -11.02
N LEU A 159 21.99 30.67 -10.48
CA LEU A 159 22.68 31.98 -10.40
C LEU A 159 23.48 32.17 -9.10
N ASP A 160 23.37 31.25 -8.15
CA ASP A 160 24.12 31.32 -6.89
C ASP A 160 25.35 30.38 -6.95
N GLU A 161 26.53 30.91 -6.61
CA GLU A 161 27.79 30.15 -6.54
C GLU A 161 27.71 28.93 -5.59
N ASP A 162 26.77 28.93 -4.64
CA ASP A 162 26.57 27.87 -3.65
C ASP A 162 25.78 26.64 -4.18
N ILE A 163 25.09 26.75 -5.32
CA ILE A 163 24.27 25.65 -5.85
C ILE A 163 25.11 24.80 -6.80
N THR A 164 25.82 23.85 -6.21
CA THR A 164 26.64 22.88 -6.95
C THR A 164 25.79 21.73 -7.53
N ASN A 165 26.35 21.03 -8.51
CA ASN A 165 25.81 19.77 -9.05
C ASN A 165 25.47 18.77 -7.94
N GLU A 166 26.30 18.73 -6.90
CA GLU A 166 26.11 17.87 -5.74
C GLU A 166 24.89 18.27 -4.91
N THR A 167 24.63 19.57 -4.74
CA THR A 167 23.39 20.06 -4.11
C THR A 167 22.15 19.61 -4.89
N ILE A 168 22.17 19.69 -6.23
CA ILE A 168 21.05 19.24 -7.07
C ILE A 168 20.82 17.73 -6.93
N GLN A 169 21.89 16.93 -7.02
CA GLN A 169 21.81 15.49 -6.83
C GLN A 169 21.31 15.10 -5.43
N LYS A 170 21.68 15.88 -4.41
CA LYS A 170 21.15 15.73 -3.05
C LYS A 170 19.65 16.02 -2.98
N ILE A 171 19.14 17.04 -3.68
CA ILE A 171 17.69 17.32 -3.78
C ILE A 171 16.95 16.17 -4.48
N CYS A 172 17.50 15.63 -5.56
CA CYS A 172 16.89 14.45 -6.20
C CYS A 172 16.88 13.24 -5.24
N GLY A 173 17.97 13.03 -4.49
CA GLY A 173 18.09 11.90 -3.56
C GLY A 173 17.15 11.99 -2.37
N LEU A 174 17.01 13.17 -1.77
CA LEU A 174 16.05 13.32 -0.68
C LEU A 174 14.61 13.09 -1.17
N LEU A 175 14.28 13.44 -2.42
CA LEU A 175 12.95 13.19 -2.99
C LEU A 175 12.70 11.69 -3.19
N ASP A 176 13.67 10.96 -3.74
CA ASP A 176 13.58 9.51 -3.96
C ASP A 176 13.41 8.74 -2.63
N VAL A 177 14.14 9.17 -1.59
CA VAL A 177 14.22 8.44 -0.33
C VAL A 177 13.10 8.82 0.65
N ASN A 178 12.64 10.07 0.66
CA ASN A 178 11.79 10.59 1.76
C ASN A 178 10.35 10.93 1.34
N THR A 179 9.99 10.74 0.07
CA THR A 179 8.60 11.00 -0.37
C THR A 179 7.70 9.79 -0.22
N PHE A 180 6.42 10.08 -0.01
CA PHE A 180 5.34 9.12 0.13
C PHE A 180 4.49 9.14 -1.13
N GLU A 181 4.05 7.96 -1.56
CA GLU A 181 3.09 7.84 -2.64
C GLU A 181 1.73 8.37 -2.17
N ILE A 182 1.13 9.27 -2.96
CA ILE A 182 -0.18 9.84 -2.67
C ILE A 182 -1.06 9.72 -3.91
N ARG A 183 -2.36 9.50 -3.68
CA ARG A 183 -3.34 9.43 -4.76
C ARG A 183 -3.61 10.83 -5.30
N PRO A 184 -3.73 11.00 -6.63
CA PRO A 184 -4.14 12.27 -7.19
C PRO A 184 -5.56 12.64 -6.71
N PRO A 185 -5.87 13.94 -6.57
CA PRO A 185 -7.22 14.36 -6.21
C PRO A 185 -8.19 13.94 -7.31
N GLN A 186 -9.29 13.29 -6.92
CA GLN A 186 -10.34 12.89 -7.84
C GLN A 186 -11.17 14.12 -8.22
N ASN A 187 -10.84 14.79 -9.33
CA ASN A 187 -11.71 15.82 -9.90
C ASN A 187 -11.53 15.92 -11.42
N ARG A 188 -12.66 15.73 -12.13
CA ARG A 188 -12.88 15.83 -13.59
C ARG A 188 -12.28 14.69 -14.43
N CYS A 189 -13.17 13.84 -14.92
CA CYS A 189 -13.02 12.98 -16.10
C CYS A 189 -11.74 12.16 -16.17
N GLN A 190 -11.73 11.05 -15.43
CA GLN A 190 -11.49 9.72 -16.01
C GLN A 190 -11.50 8.65 -14.92
N GLU A 191 -12.24 7.56 -15.16
CA GLU A 191 -11.87 6.24 -14.66
C GLU A 191 -10.57 5.84 -15.38
N ILE A 192 -9.40 6.33 -14.98
CA ILE A 192 -8.16 5.71 -15.45
C ILE A 192 -7.77 4.60 -14.49
N SER A 193 -7.61 3.43 -15.08
CA SER A 193 -6.85 2.31 -14.56
C SER A 193 -5.68 2.75 -13.66
N LYS A 194 -5.49 2.06 -12.53
CA LYS A 194 -4.32 2.23 -11.67
C LYS A 194 -3.04 1.86 -12.43
N SER A 195 -2.55 2.70 -13.33
CA SER A 195 -1.18 2.62 -13.80
C SER A 195 -0.29 3.30 -12.76
N GLU A 196 0.82 2.67 -12.42
CA GLU A 196 1.84 3.23 -11.52
C GLU A 196 2.30 4.63 -11.98
N SER A 197 2.10 4.98 -13.25
CA SER A 197 2.39 6.27 -13.86
C SER A 197 1.50 7.45 -13.41
N GLN A 198 0.46 7.21 -12.59
CA GLN A 198 -0.47 8.26 -12.12
C GLN A 198 -0.41 8.53 -10.62
N CYS A 199 0.61 8.03 -9.93
CA CYS A 199 0.82 8.35 -8.52
C CYS A 199 1.60 9.65 -8.36
N LEU A 200 1.22 10.43 -7.33
CA LEU A 200 1.96 11.62 -6.92
C LEU A 200 2.93 11.26 -5.78
N ARG A 201 3.92 12.13 -5.55
CA ARG A 201 4.88 12.04 -4.45
C ARG A 201 4.73 13.25 -3.54
N GLY A 202 4.51 13.01 -2.26
CA GLY A 202 4.45 14.05 -1.23
C GLY A 202 5.63 13.97 -0.28
N LEU A 203 6.28 15.09 0.01
CA LEU A 203 7.31 15.17 1.05
C LEU A 203 6.69 15.59 2.39
N TYR A 204 6.83 14.73 3.39
CA TYR A 204 6.29 14.92 4.74
C TYR A 204 7.46 14.81 5.73
N LEU A 205 8.03 15.94 6.15
CA LEU A 205 9.30 16.00 6.87
C LEU A 205 9.29 15.17 8.16
N LYS A 206 8.21 15.23 8.93
CA LYS A 206 8.08 14.48 10.18
C LYS A 206 7.83 13.00 9.91
N THR A 207 6.96 12.69 8.96
CA THR A 207 6.62 11.30 8.61
C THR A 207 7.80 10.57 7.99
N ALA A 208 8.68 11.27 7.26
CA ALA A 208 9.92 10.74 6.70
C ALA A 208 10.92 10.22 7.77
N LEU A 209 10.75 10.60 9.04
CA LEU A 209 11.60 10.10 10.14
C LEU A 209 11.22 8.69 10.61
N MET A 210 10.06 8.13 10.23
CA MET A 210 9.68 6.77 10.61
C MET A 210 10.57 5.76 9.90
N SER A 211 11.37 5.01 10.65
CA SER A 211 12.24 3.95 10.11
C SER A 211 11.45 2.73 9.61
N HIS A 212 12.11 1.88 8.84
CA HIS A 212 11.50 0.69 8.25
C HIS A 212 11.40 -0.51 9.22
N ALA A 213 10.27 -1.24 9.14
CA ALA A 213 10.19 -2.65 9.51
C ALA A 213 9.24 -3.41 8.56
N CYS A 214 9.55 -4.66 8.22
CA CYS A 214 8.69 -5.48 7.34
C CYS A 214 7.37 -5.93 8.01
N VAL A 215 7.27 -5.77 9.33
CA VAL A 215 6.04 -5.86 10.12
C VAL A 215 5.95 -4.53 10.86
N SER A 216 5.10 -3.62 10.38
CA SER A 216 4.97 -2.27 10.94
C SER A 216 4.07 -2.25 12.17
N ASN A 217 4.21 -1.19 12.97
CA ASN A 217 3.30 -0.86 14.07
C ASN A 217 2.51 0.43 13.81
N THR A 218 2.49 0.89 12.55
CA THR A 218 1.76 2.07 12.10
C THR A 218 0.85 1.77 10.92
N HIS A 219 -0.25 2.52 10.86
CA HIS A 219 -1.19 2.57 9.75
C HIS A 219 -1.24 3.99 9.19
N LEU A 220 -0.90 4.14 7.91
CA LEU A 220 -0.77 5.41 7.22
C LEU A 220 -1.93 5.63 6.24
N THR A 221 -2.54 6.80 6.31
CA THR A 221 -3.59 7.25 5.39
C THR A 221 -3.31 8.65 4.88
N VAL A 222 -3.72 8.95 3.65
CA VAL A 222 -3.63 10.27 3.03
C VAL A 222 -4.99 10.59 2.42
N ASP A 223 -5.59 11.72 2.81
CA ASP A 223 -6.88 12.16 2.26
C ASP A 223 -6.72 13.03 1.01
N ASP A 224 -7.85 13.43 0.41
CA ASP A 224 -7.87 14.24 -0.83
C ASP A 224 -7.29 15.65 -0.67
N ASN A 225 -7.12 16.12 0.56
CA ASN A 225 -6.41 17.38 0.87
C ASN A 225 -4.92 17.13 1.14
N PHE A 226 -4.44 15.93 0.81
CA PHE A 226 -3.11 15.41 1.07
C PHE A 226 -2.73 15.38 2.55
N LEU A 227 -3.68 15.49 3.48
CA LEU A 227 -3.36 15.40 4.91
C LEU A 227 -3.03 13.94 5.24
N LEU A 228 -1.77 13.70 5.59
CA LEU A 228 -1.28 12.39 6.00
C LEU A 228 -1.57 12.19 7.48
N ARG A 229 -2.12 11.04 7.85
CA ARG A 229 -2.34 10.62 9.25
C ARG A 229 -1.61 9.32 9.52
N VAL A 230 -0.93 9.27 10.67
CA VAL A 230 -0.27 8.07 11.18
C VAL A 230 -0.96 7.64 12.46
N HIS A 231 -1.60 6.47 12.43
CA HIS A 231 -2.16 5.82 13.61
C HIS A 231 -1.27 4.65 14.02
N ALA A 232 -1.26 4.29 15.30
CA ALA A 232 -0.64 3.05 15.74
C ALA A 232 -1.49 1.86 15.26
N SER A 233 -0.92 0.93 14.48
CA SER A 233 -1.64 -0.27 14.04
C SER A 233 -1.71 -1.34 15.13
N THR A 234 -0.76 -1.31 16.07
CA THR A 234 -0.71 -2.14 17.28
C THR A 234 -0.41 -1.28 18.48
N ASP A 235 -0.52 -1.83 19.70
CA ASP A 235 0.05 -1.17 20.87
C ASP A 235 1.57 -0.98 20.70
N ILE A 236 2.08 0.21 21.02
CA ILE A 236 3.51 0.56 20.98
C ILE A 236 3.92 0.91 22.41
N LYS A 237 4.93 0.23 22.95
CA LYS A 237 5.44 0.50 24.29
C LYS A 237 6.33 1.75 24.29
N GLU A 238 6.43 2.40 25.44
CA GLU A 238 7.42 3.46 25.66
C GLU A 238 8.84 2.99 25.28
N GLY A 239 9.62 3.91 24.71
CA GLY A 239 10.98 3.67 24.20
C GLY A 239 11.05 2.83 22.92
N HIS A 240 9.95 2.24 22.44
CA HIS A 240 9.99 1.42 21.23
C HIS A 240 9.94 2.27 19.95
N PRO A 241 10.63 1.85 18.88
CA PRO A 241 10.56 2.52 17.57
C PRO A 241 9.15 2.55 16.98
N ILE A 242 8.81 3.68 16.35
CA ILE A 242 7.60 3.84 15.54
C ILE A 242 8.02 3.59 14.08
N VAL A 243 7.53 2.50 13.51
CA VAL A 243 8.05 1.93 12.25
C VAL A 243 6.96 1.77 11.19
N PHE A 244 7.36 1.96 9.94
CA PHE A 244 6.51 1.83 8.76
C PHE A 244 7.08 0.80 7.77
N ASN A 245 6.21 0.13 7.01
CA ASN A 245 6.65 -0.81 5.98
C ASN A 245 6.84 -0.07 4.63
N TYR A 246 8.06 -0.05 4.11
CA TYR A 246 8.41 0.66 2.87
C TYR A 246 8.29 -0.23 1.62
N ALA A 247 8.02 -1.52 1.82
CA ALA A 247 7.89 -2.51 0.76
C ALA A 247 6.47 -3.08 0.74
N ASN A 248 6.11 -3.81 -0.30
CA ASN A 248 4.87 -4.57 -0.28
C ASN A 248 4.95 -5.65 0.81
N VAL A 249 3.90 -5.76 1.62
CA VAL A 249 3.86 -6.70 2.73
C VAL A 249 3.85 -8.15 2.27
N LEU A 250 3.27 -8.44 1.11
CA LEU A 250 3.17 -9.80 0.58
C LEU A 250 4.42 -10.26 -0.17
N ASP A 251 5.33 -9.36 -0.55
CA ASP A 251 6.58 -9.76 -1.22
C ASP A 251 7.40 -10.69 -0.33
N GLY A 252 8.16 -11.61 -0.92
CA GLY A 252 9.13 -12.46 -0.23
C GLY A 252 10.39 -11.69 0.21
N THR A 253 11.19 -12.26 1.13
CA THR A 253 12.36 -11.57 1.70
C THR A 253 13.35 -11.07 0.66
N GLN A 254 13.68 -11.88 -0.35
CA GLN A 254 14.63 -11.47 -1.40
C GLN A 254 14.11 -10.27 -2.20
N VAL A 255 12.82 -10.28 -2.56
CA VAL A 255 12.16 -9.18 -3.28
C VAL A 255 12.16 -7.90 -2.42
N ARG A 256 11.76 -7.99 -1.15
CA ARG A 256 11.78 -6.83 -0.23
C ARG A 256 13.19 -6.28 -0.02
N LYS A 257 14.18 -7.15 0.25
CA LYS A 257 15.59 -6.70 0.43
C LYS A 257 16.10 -6.01 -0.83
N LYS A 258 15.78 -6.55 -2.02
CA LYS A 258 16.13 -5.94 -3.31
C LYS A 258 15.49 -4.55 -3.46
N HIS A 259 14.18 -4.43 -3.22
CA HIS A 259 13.45 -3.16 -3.27
C HIS A 259 14.04 -2.11 -2.33
N LEU A 260 14.31 -2.48 -1.07
CA LEU A 260 14.89 -1.57 -0.08
C LEU A 260 16.33 -1.19 -0.43
N LYS A 261 17.13 -2.12 -0.94
CA LYS A 261 18.51 -1.84 -1.35
C LYS A 261 18.58 -0.86 -2.51
N TYR A 262 17.73 -1.02 -3.53
CA TYR A 262 17.73 -0.14 -4.69
C TYR A 262 17.03 1.19 -4.44
N GLY A 263 15.87 1.19 -3.77
CA GLY A 263 15.06 2.39 -3.59
C GLY A 263 15.36 3.18 -2.31
N LYS A 264 15.97 2.55 -1.31
CA LYS A 264 16.24 3.15 0.02
C LYS A 264 17.68 2.96 0.49
N HIS A 265 18.55 2.33 -0.31
CA HIS A 265 19.99 2.17 -0.06
C HIS A 265 20.37 1.51 1.27
N PHE A 266 19.53 0.60 1.80
CA PHE A 266 19.86 -0.20 2.97
C PHE A 266 19.37 -1.65 2.85
N GLU A 267 19.95 -2.55 3.65
CA GLU A 267 19.51 -3.94 3.76
C GLU A 267 18.79 -4.18 5.09
N CYS A 268 17.55 -4.70 5.02
CA CYS A 268 16.72 -4.93 6.20
C CYS A 268 17.12 -6.22 6.94
N ASN A 269 17.37 -6.08 8.25
CA ASN A 269 17.69 -7.17 9.18
C ASN A 269 16.62 -7.37 10.26
N CYS A 270 15.36 -7.04 9.98
CA CYS A 270 14.27 -7.25 10.93
C CYS A 270 14.00 -8.75 11.17
N LYS A 271 13.26 -9.10 12.23
CA LYS A 271 12.94 -10.50 12.60
C LYS A 271 12.40 -11.32 11.42
N ARG A 272 11.52 -10.74 10.59
CA ARG A 272 10.97 -11.40 9.40
C ARG A 272 12.04 -11.70 8.34
N CYS A 273 12.95 -10.76 8.08
CA CYS A 273 14.02 -10.93 7.09
C CYS A 273 15.13 -11.89 7.56
N LEU A 274 15.26 -12.11 8.86
CA LEU A 274 16.23 -13.05 9.44
C LEU A 274 15.68 -14.46 9.59
N ASP A 275 14.36 -14.63 9.55
CA ASP A 275 13.68 -15.93 9.64
C ASP A 275 13.46 -16.53 8.23
N PRO A 276 14.09 -17.67 7.89
CA PRO A 276 13.87 -18.35 6.62
C PRO A 276 12.41 -18.66 6.29
N SER A 277 11.59 -18.93 7.30
CA SER A 277 10.16 -19.22 7.15
C SER A 277 9.29 -17.96 7.06
N GLU A 278 9.89 -16.79 7.28
CA GLU A 278 9.22 -15.49 7.37
C GLU A 278 8.05 -15.48 8.35
N LEU A 279 8.34 -15.72 9.64
CA LEU A 279 7.36 -15.80 10.72
C LEU A 279 6.38 -16.96 10.55
N ASN A 280 6.90 -18.12 10.10
CA ASN A 280 6.13 -19.32 9.76
C ASN A 280 5.10 -19.16 8.65
N THR A 281 5.06 -18.02 7.95
CA THR A 281 4.13 -17.81 6.84
C THR A 281 4.46 -18.67 5.63
N ASN A 282 5.74 -19.04 5.48
CA ASN A 282 6.26 -19.75 4.31
C ASN A 282 6.02 -18.99 2.99
N ILE A 283 6.04 -17.66 3.06
CA ILE A 283 5.72 -16.77 1.94
C ILE A 283 6.76 -16.78 0.82
N SER A 284 7.96 -17.28 1.09
CA SER A 284 9.01 -17.51 0.08
C SER A 284 9.27 -18.99 -0.20
N SER A 285 8.50 -19.92 0.39
CA SER A 285 8.84 -21.35 0.38
C SER A 285 8.36 -22.08 -0.89
N LEU A 286 9.16 -23.04 -1.35
CA LEU A 286 8.80 -23.91 -2.48
C LEU A 286 8.50 -25.34 -1.97
N LYS A 287 7.74 -26.11 -2.75
CA LYS A 287 7.56 -27.55 -2.51
C LYS A 287 8.78 -28.31 -3.02
N CYS A 288 9.26 -29.27 -2.22
CA CYS A 288 10.44 -30.04 -2.58
C CYS A 288 10.14 -31.02 -3.71
N HIS A 289 10.73 -30.80 -4.88
CA HIS A 289 10.52 -31.69 -6.02
C HIS A 289 11.20 -33.06 -5.87
N LYS A 290 12.09 -33.25 -4.88
CA LYS A 290 12.75 -34.53 -4.60
C LYS A 290 11.92 -35.46 -3.72
N CYS A 291 11.49 -35.02 -2.54
CA CYS A 291 10.69 -35.86 -1.64
C CYS A 291 9.17 -35.63 -1.74
N LYS A 292 8.72 -34.56 -2.44
CA LYS A 292 7.31 -34.17 -2.63
C LYS A 292 6.52 -33.81 -1.36
N THR A 293 7.05 -34.11 -0.18
CA THR A 293 6.41 -33.85 1.12
C THR A 293 6.98 -32.62 1.83
N GLY A 294 8.27 -32.34 1.64
CA GLY A 294 8.94 -31.25 2.32
C GLY A 294 8.84 -29.90 1.64
N ILE A 295 9.14 -28.85 2.39
CA ILE A 295 9.27 -27.48 1.91
C ILE A 295 10.75 -27.10 1.81
N ILE A 296 11.07 -26.33 0.78
CA ILE A 296 12.40 -25.76 0.53
C ILE A 296 12.40 -24.34 1.10
N LEU A 297 13.36 -24.06 1.98
CA LEU A 297 13.59 -22.77 2.63
C LEU A 297 15.04 -22.32 2.41
N PRO A 298 15.35 -21.03 2.47
CA PRO A 298 16.74 -20.57 2.50
C PRO A 298 17.43 -21.07 3.78
N GLU A 299 18.74 -21.35 3.71
CA GLU A 299 19.48 -21.81 4.90
C GLU A 299 19.64 -20.68 5.92
N VAL A 300 20.20 -19.54 5.50
CA VAL A 300 20.24 -18.28 6.26
C VAL A 300 20.35 -17.13 5.25
N PHE A 301 19.57 -16.04 5.41
CA PHE A 301 19.60 -14.89 4.48
C PHE A 301 20.83 -13.98 4.59
N ASN A 302 21.76 -14.28 5.52
CA ASN A 302 22.93 -13.46 5.84
C ASN A 302 24.27 -14.22 5.68
N SER A 303 24.27 -15.43 5.11
CA SER A 303 25.50 -16.16 4.79
C SER A 303 25.95 -15.89 3.36
N THR A 304 27.27 -15.91 3.12
CA THR A 304 27.85 -15.92 1.76
C THR A 304 27.37 -17.11 0.92
N ASN A 305 26.88 -18.16 1.59
CA ASN A 305 26.14 -19.27 1.02
C ASN A 305 24.63 -18.96 0.98
N ASN A 306 24.09 -18.67 -0.20
CA ASN A 306 22.65 -18.41 -0.43
C ASN A 306 21.86 -19.68 -0.78
N ASN A 307 22.34 -20.85 -0.40
CA ASN A 307 21.65 -22.10 -0.70
C ASN A 307 20.32 -22.24 0.04
N TRP A 308 19.49 -23.10 -0.53
CA TRP A 308 18.18 -23.46 -0.01
C TRP A 308 18.15 -24.93 0.35
N CYS A 309 17.49 -25.29 1.44
CA CYS A 309 17.45 -26.64 1.97
C CYS A 309 16.02 -27.10 2.22
N CYS A 310 15.73 -28.35 1.84
CA CYS A 310 14.46 -28.98 2.19
C CYS A 310 14.45 -29.42 3.65
N LYS A 311 13.44 -28.99 4.42
CA LYS A 311 13.31 -29.33 5.84
C LYS A 311 12.92 -30.79 6.13
N SER A 312 12.48 -31.56 5.13
CA SER A 312 12.08 -32.97 5.34
C SER A 312 13.14 -33.97 4.90
N CYS A 313 13.81 -33.75 3.76
CA CYS A 313 14.81 -34.69 3.23
C CYS A 313 16.25 -34.16 3.25
N GLY A 314 16.48 -32.92 3.72
CA GLY A 314 17.81 -32.32 3.81
C GLY A 314 18.45 -31.98 2.47
N LYS A 315 17.74 -32.15 1.34
CA LYS A 315 18.31 -31.83 0.02
C LYS A 315 18.59 -30.34 -0.10
N VAL A 316 19.82 -30.01 -0.49
CA VAL A 316 20.28 -28.65 -0.80
C VAL A 316 20.08 -28.31 -2.27
N PHE A 317 19.66 -27.08 -2.54
CA PHE A 317 19.39 -26.47 -3.84
C PHE A 317 20.13 -25.13 -3.93
N LYS A 318 20.74 -24.85 -5.08
CA LYS A 318 21.46 -23.58 -5.30
C LYS A 318 20.48 -22.42 -5.49
N ASN A 319 20.82 -21.23 -5.01
CA ASN A 319 19.99 -20.03 -5.18
C ASN A 319 19.63 -19.75 -6.65
N CYS A 320 20.60 -19.89 -7.56
CA CYS A 320 20.39 -19.64 -8.99
C CYS A 320 19.28 -20.53 -9.59
N LEU A 321 19.09 -21.74 -9.07
CA LEU A 321 18.00 -22.61 -9.49
C LEU A 321 16.65 -22.07 -9.01
N ILE A 322 16.58 -21.63 -7.75
CA ILE A 322 15.36 -21.05 -7.16
C ILE A 322 14.98 -19.77 -7.89
N GLU A 323 15.92 -18.85 -8.10
CA GLU A 323 15.70 -17.62 -8.88
C GLU A 323 15.22 -17.91 -10.30
N THR A 324 15.80 -18.92 -10.96
CA THR A 324 15.36 -19.34 -12.30
C THR A 324 13.91 -19.82 -12.28
N VAL A 325 13.55 -20.66 -11.30
CA VAL A 325 12.17 -21.15 -11.15
C VAL A 325 11.20 -20.00 -10.89
N LEU A 326 11.52 -19.09 -9.98
CA LEU A 326 10.66 -17.95 -9.66
C LEU A 326 10.46 -17.04 -10.87
N ARG A 327 11.52 -16.72 -11.62
CA ARG A 327 11.43 -15.95 -12.86
C ARG A 327 10.53 -16.62 -13.91
N GLN A 328 10.61 -17.94 -14.04
CA GLN A 328 9.73 -18.67 -14.95
C GLN A 328 8.26 -18.64 -14.48
N VAL A 329 8.02 -18.67 -13.17
CA VAL A 329 6.66 -18.50 -12.64
C VAL A 329 6.14 -17.09 -12.90
N ASP A 330 6.95 -16.06 -12.66
CA ASP A 330 6.59 -14.66 -12.93
C ASP A 330 6.19 -14.48 -14.40
N ASN A 331 7.02 -14.93 -15.34
CA ASN A 331 6.72 -14.88 -16.78
C ASN A 331 5.41 -15.61 -17.10
N LEU A 332 5.16 -16.80 -16.53
CA LEU A 332 3.91 -17.53 -16.75
C LEU A 332 2.68 -16.77 -16.24
N ILE A 333 2.81 -16.05 -15.13
CA ILE A 333 1.74 -15.19 -14.61
C ILE A 333 1.51 -14.03 -15.57
N GLU A 334 2.56 -13.32 -15.98
CA GLU A 334 2.47 -12.17 -16.90
C GLU A 334 1.88 -12.54 -18.27
N ASP A 335 2.28 -13.69 -18.84
CA ASP A 335 1.79 -14.18 -20.13
C ASP A 335 0.33 -14.69 -20.08
N THR A 336 -0.18 -14.97 -18.87
CA THR A 336 -1.56 -15.43 -18.70
C THR A 336 -2.52 -14.25 -18.72
N ASP A 337 -3.60 -14.38 -19.50
CA ASP A 337 -4.67 -13.39 -19.55
C ASP A 337 -5.26 -13.13 -18.15
N GLN A 338 -4.94 -11.96 -17.62
CA GLN A 338 -5.29 -11.50 -16.29
C GLN A 338 -6.79 -11.25 -16.09
N THR A 339 -7.60 -11.28 -17.14
CA THR A 339 -9.06 -11.13 -17.06
C THR A 339 -9.79 -12.48 -17.11
N ASN A 340 -9.08 -13.55 -17.49
CA ASN A 340 -9.67 -14.86 -17.70
C ASN A 340 -9.61 -15.72 -16.44
N LEU A 341 -10.74 -15.80 -15.73
CA LEU A 341 -10.88 -16.58 -14.50
C LEU A 341 -10.47 -18.04 -14.65
N PHE A 342 -10.83 -18.70 -15.75
CA PHE A 342 -10.54 -20.12 -15.97
C PHE A 342 -9.04 -20.37 -16.13
N LYS A 343 -8.38 -19.58 -16.97
CA LYS A 343 -6.92 -19.69 -17.20
C LYS A 343 -6.12 -19.43 -15.93
N LEU A 344 -6.54 -18.46 -15.13
CA LEU A 344 -5.88 -18.16 -13.85
C LEU A 344 -6.07 -19.25 -12.80
N GLU A 345 -7.24 -19.90 -12.73
CA GLU A 345 -7.43 -21.07 -11.83
C GLU A 345 -6.59 -22.28 -12.28
N GLU A 346 -6.49 -22.53 -13.59
CA GLU A 346 -5.61 -23.59 -14.11
C GLU A 346 -4.14 -23.32 -13.76
N LEU A 347 -3.68 -22.09 -13.98
CA LEU A 347 -2.33 -21.66 -13.60
C LEU A 347 -2.12 -21.80 -12.09
N TYR A 348 -3.06 -21.31 -11.27
CA TYR A 348 -3.01 -21.43 -9.81
C TYR A 348 -2.81 -22.88 -9.37
N GLY A 349 -3.63 -23.82 -9.88
CA GLY A 349 -3.51 -25.24 -9.58
C GLY A 349 -2.18 -25.85 -10.02
N LYS A 350 -1.63 -25.41 -11.17
CA LYS A 350 -0.31 -25.83 -11.65
C LYS A 350 0.80 -25.34 -10.74
N LEU A 351 0.79 -24.07 -10.36
CA LEU A 351 1.81 -23.45 -9.53
C LEU A 351 1.83 -24.00 -8.10
N LEU A 352 0.67 -24.40 -7.56
CA LEU A 352 0.59 -25.10 -6.27
C LEU A 352 1.33 -26.44 -6.23
N LYS A 353 1.71 -27.03 -7.37
CA LYS A 353 2.57 -28.24 -7.38
C LYS A 353 4.04 -27.91 -7.09
N THR A 354 4.43 -26.65 -7.29
CA THR A 354 5.82 -26.17 -7.16
C THR A 354 6.00 -25.23 -5.97
N LEU A 355 5.00 -24.40 -5.67
CA LEU A 355 5.06 -23.36 -4.65
C LEU A 355 4.24 -23.74 -3.41
N HIS A 356 4.62 -23.19 -2.25
CA HIS A 356 3.80 -23.29 -1.05
C HIS A 356 2.46 -22.55 -1.25
N PRO A 357 1.33 -23.00 -0.66
CA PRO A 357 0.04 -22.30 -0.80
C PRO A 357 0.01 -20.84 -0.33
N HIS A 358 0.97 -20.45 0.51
CA HIS A 358 1.15 -19.07 0.96
C HIS A 358 2.30 -18.36 0.27
N HIS A 359 2.91 -18.92 -0.78
CA HIS A 359 3.99 -18.26 -1.50
C HIS A 359 3.50 -16.92 -2.08
N TYR A 360 4.32 -15.86 -2.08
CA TYR A 360 3.90 -14.51 -2.46
C TYR A 360 3.24 -14.44 -3.85
N LEU A 361 3.77 -15.17 -4.84
CA LEU A 361 3.16 -15.30 -6.18
C LEU A 361 1.80 -16.01 -6.18
N ILE A 362 1.62 -16.99 -5.29
CA ILE A 362 0.32 -17.64 -5.10
C ILE A 362 -0.65 -16.65 -4.45
N LEU A 363 -0.22 -15.92 -3.41
CA LEU A 363 -1.06 -14.92 -2.74
C LEU A 363 -1.49 -13.79 -3.68
N ALA A 364 -0.59 -13.31 -4.55
CA ALA A 364 -0.92 -12.33 -5.59
C ALA A 364 -2.00 -12.86 -6.55
N LEU A 365 -1.88 -14.13 -6.99
CA LEU A 365 -2.93 -14.79 -7.77
C LEU A 365 -4.24 -14.94 -6.99
N GLN A 366 -4.19 -15.26 -5.68
CA GLN A 366 -5.40 -15.33 -4.84
C GLN A 366 -6.11 -13.98 -4.79
N GLN A 367 -5.39 -12.87 -4.60
CA GLN A 367 -5.99 -11.52 -4.62
C GLN A 367 -6.68 -11.23 -5.96
N LYS A 368 -6.03 -11.60 -7.07
CA LYS A 368 -6.59 -11.43 -8.40
C LYS A 368 -7.85 -12.27 -8.61
N LEU A 369 -7.80 -13.55 -8.23
CA LEU A 369 -8.93 -14.47 -8.32
C LEU A 369 -10.11 -14.01 -7.47
N VAL A 370 -9.89 -13.50 -6.25
CA VAL A 370 -10.96 -12.92 -5.42
C VAL A 370 -11.69 -11.81 -6.17
N GLY A 371 -10.95 -10.88 -6.80
CA GLY A 371 -11.54 -9.80 -7.60
C GLY A 371 -12.36 -10.30 -8.80
N LEU A 372 -11.85 -11.30 -9.52
CA LEU A 372 -12.58 -11.92 -10.64
C LEU A 372 -13.83 -12.67 -10.18
N TYR A 373 -13.76 -13.36 -9.04
CA TYR A 373 -14.92 -14.03 -8.46
C TYR A 373 -15.99 -13.05 -7.99
N THR A 374 -15.61 -11.88 -7.49
CA THR A 374 -16.56 -10.79 -7.16
C THR A 374 -17.36 -10.36 -8.39
N GLN A 375 -16.74 -10.33 -9.57
CA GLN A 375 -17.39 -9.95 -10.83
C GLN A 375 -18.10 -11.11 -11.54
N SER A 376 -17.85 -12.35 -11.10
CA SER A 376 -18.39 -13.56 -11.72
C SER A 376 -19.85 -13.84 -11.32
N ILE A 377 -20.45 -14.84 -11.96
CA ILE A 377 -21.75 -15.39 -11.54
C ILE A 377 -21.63 -15.94 -10.11
N GLN A 378 -22.48 -15.44 -9.21
CA GLN A 378 -22.52 -15.82 -7.80
C GLN A 378 -23.24 -17.15 -7.58
N ASN A 379 -22.71 -18.23 -8.16
CA ASN A 379 -23.16 -19.60 -7.91
C ASN A 379 -22.41 -20.23 -6.72
N LYS A 380 -22.95 -21.34 -6.18
CA LYS A 380 -22.38 -22.03 -4.99
C LYS A 380 -20.90 -22.36 -5.15
N LYS A 381 -20.48 -22.87 -6.31
CA LYS A 381 -19.08 -23.25 -6.59
C LYS A 381 -18.15 -22.04 -6.52
N ASN A 382 -18.51 -20.95 -7.19
CA ASN A 382 -17.72 -19.73 -7.24
C ASN A 382 -17.65 -19.05 -5.86
N LEU A 383 -18.76 -19.00 -5.13
CA LEU A 383 -18.80 -18.46 -3.76
C LEU A 383 -17.95 -19.28 -2.80
N SER A 384 -18.06 -20.62 -2.85
CA SER A 384 -17.23 -21.51 -2.02
C SER A 384 -15.74 -21.32 -2.29
N ARG A 385 -15.38 -21.17 -3.57
CA ARG A 385 -14.00 -20.94 -3.99
C ARG A 385 -13.48 -19.57 -3.53
N LYS A 386 -14.27 -18.51 -3.71
CA LYS A 386 -13.94 -17.17 -3.21
C LYS A 386 -13.74 -17.17 -1.69
N ASN A 387 -14.59 -17.88 -0.95
CA ASN A 387 -14.48 -18.02 0.50
C ASN A 387 -13.14 -18.64 0.92
N GLU A 388 -12.74 -19.74 0.29
CA GLU A 388 -11.45 -20.39 0.54
C GLU A 388 -10.25 -19.44 0.32
N LEU A 389 -10.26 -18.71 -0.81
CA LEU A 389 -9.21 -17.75 -1.16
C LEU A 389 -9.11 -16.61 -0.14
N CYS A 390 -10.24 -16.01 0.24
CA CYS A 390 -10.28 -14.96 1.26
C CYS A 390 -9.75 -15.45 2.62
N GLN A 391 -10.15 -16.65 3.05
CA GLN A 391 -9.68 -17.23 4.32
C GLN A 391 -8.17 -17.48 4.31
N ASN A 392 -7.60 -17.95 3.19
CA ASN A 392 -6.16 -18.17 3.06
C ASN A 392 -5.38 -16.85 3.11
N LEU A 393 -5.87 -15.79 2.45
CA LEU A 393 -5.27 -14.46 2.50
C LEU A 393 -5.27 -13.88 3.92
N ILE A 394 -6.39 -13.97 4.65
CA ILE A 394 -6.51 -13.45 6.02
C ILE A 394 -5.46 -14.07 6.95
N LYS A 395 -5.27 -15.40 6.90
CA LYS A 395 -4.27 -16.10 7.73
C LYS A 395 -2.87 -15.53 7.59
N VAL A 396 -2.49 -15.11 6.38
CA VAL A 396 -1.18 -14.52 6.12
C VAL A 396 -1.13 -13.07 6.59
N TYR A 397 -2.17 -12.28 6.30
CA TYR A 397 -2.22 -10.87 6.72
C TYR A 397 -2.23 -10.70 8.25
N GLU A 398 -2.87 -11.58 9.00
CA GLU A 398 -2.89 -11.53 10.47
C GLU A 398 -1.48 -11.62 11.07
N ILE A 399 -0.56 -12.32 10.41
CA ILE A 399 0.84 -12.46 10.83
C ILE A 399 1.67 -11.26 10.38
N LEU A 400 1.48 -10.80 9.13
CA LEU A 400 2.36 -9.80 8.52
C LEU A 400 1.94 -8.35 8.78
N GLU A 401 0.66 -8.09 9.03
CA GLU A 401 0.10 -6.79 9.36
C GLU A 401 -0.75 -6.88 10.64
N PRO A 402 -0.16 -7.18 11.80
CA PRO A 402 -0.93 -7.35 13.03
C PRO A 402 -1.70 -6.07 13.38
N GLY A 403 -2.92 -6.25 13.88
CA GLY A 403 -3.77 -5.14 14.29
C GLY A 403 -4.50 -4.45 13.14
N ILE A 404 -4.45 -3.12 13.06
CA ILE A 404 -5.17 -2.36 12.01
C ILE A 404 -4.47 -2.55 10.66
N SER A 405 -5.17 -3.12 9.68
CA SER A 405 -4.65 -3.44 8.35
C SER A 405 -5.71 -3.17 7.29
N ARG A 406 -5.38 -2.30 6.33
CA ARG A 406 -6.22 -2.02 5.16
C ARG A 406 -6.56 -3.31 4.41
N ASN A 407 -5.57 -4.17 4.19
CA ASN A 407 -5.73 -5.39 3.42
C ASN A 407 -6.64 -6.39 4.13
N GLN A 408 -6.48 -6.57 5.45
CA GLN A 408 -7.40 -7.40 6.23
C GLN A 408 -8.83 -6.88 6.13
N GLY A 409 -9.02 -5.57 6.29
CA GLY A 409 -10.33 -4.94 6.19
C GLY A 409 -11.03 -5.20 4.85
N VAL A 410 -10.31 -5.01 3.74
CA VAL A 410 -10.86 -5.25 2.40
C VAL A 410 -11.19 -6.73 2.17
N ILE A 411 -10.30 -7.65 2.54
CA ILE A 411 -10.56 -9.09 2.33
C ILE A 411 -11.68 -9.61 3.25
N GLN A 412 -11.78 -9.13 4.48
CA GLN A 412 -12.89 -9.45 5.37
C GLN A 412 -14.21 -8.89 4.85
N TYR A 413 -14.21 -7.70 4.25
CA TYR A 413 -15.39 -7.17 3.56
C TYR A 413 -15.80 -8.09 2.39
N GLU A 414 -14.87 -8.55 1.56
CA GLU A 414 -15.22 -9.51 0.50
C GLU A 414 -15.73 -10.85 1.07
N LEU A 415 -15.14 -11.32 2.18
CA LEU A 415 -15.51 -12.56 2.83
C LEU A 415 -16.93 -12.52 3.42
N HIS A 416 -17.33 -11.43 4.09
CA HIS A 416 -18.65 -11.34 4.72
C HIS A 416 -19.78 -11.53 3.69
N SER A 417 -19.66 -10.86 2.54
CA SER A 417 -20.64 -10.92 1.46
C SER A 417 -20.68 -12.32 0.87
N THR A 418 -19.51 -12.95 0.72
CA THR A 418 -19.39 -14.32 0.23
C THR A 418 -20.08 -15.32 1.16
N ILE A 419 -19.87 -15.22 2.48
CA ILE A 419 -20.51 -16.09 3.48
C ILE A 419 -22.03 -15.94 3.43
N ALA A 420 -22.54 -14.70 3.45
CA ALA A 420 -23.98 -14.46 3.44
C ALA A 420 -24.64 -14.99 2.15
N ASN A 421 -24.06 -14.68 0.99
CA ASN A 421 -24.58 -15.12 -0.31
C ASN A 421 -24.53 -16.64 -0.47
N LEU A 422 -23.46 -17.29 0.00
CA LEU A 422 -23.33 -18.75 -0.01
C LEU A 422 -24.41 -19.38 0.87
N ALA A 423 -24.60 -18.88 2.10
CA ALA A 423 -25.59 -19.42 3.02
C ALA A 423 -27.01 -19.30 2.48
N TYR A 424 -27.39 -18.13 1.92
CA TYR A 424 -28.70 -17.99 1.27
C TYR A 424 -28.88 -18.95 0.10
N LYS A 425 -27.82 -19.18 -0.69
CA LYS A 425 -27.85 -20.12 -1.81
C LYS A 425 -28.06 -21.55 -1.35
N GLU A 426 -27.29 -22.01 -0.38
CA GLU A 426 -27.40 -23.36 0.19
C GLU A 426 -28.77 -23.59 0.84
N TYR A 427 -29.31 -22.57 1.53
CA TYR A 427 -30.66 -22.65 2.09
C TYR A 427 -31.73 -22.75 0.99
N SER A 428 -31.61 -21.96 -0.08
CA SER A 428 -32.54 -22.01 -1.22
C SER A 428 -32.53 -23.36 -1.94
N LEU A 429 -31.43 -24.08 -1.88
CA LEU A 429 -31.27 -25.43 -2.43
C LEU A 429 -31.71 -26.54 -1.45
N GLY A 430 -32.12 -26.18 -0.22
CA GLY A 430 -32.51 -27.12 0.83
C GLY A 430 -31.34 -27.90 1.45
N GLU A 431 -30.10 -27.46 1.23
CA GLU A 431 -28.88 -28.15 1.70
C GLU A 431 -28.58 -27.84 3.17
N ILE A 432 -29.04 -26.69 3.67
CA ILE A 432 -28.89 -26.28 5.07
C ILE A 432 -30.25 -25.90 5.66
N THR A 433 -30.38 -26.01 6.99
CA THR A 433 -31.60 -25.61 7.70
C THR A 433 -31.67 -24.09 7.91
N LEU A 434 -32.83 -23.61 8.34
CA LEU A 434 -33.03 -22.20 8.68
C LEU A 434 -32.14 -21.77 9.86
N GLU A 435 -31.90 -22.67 10.82
CA GLU A 435 -30.99 -22.47 11.95
C GLU A 435 -29.53 -22.36 11.50
N THR A 436 -29.09 -23.21 10.56
CA THR A 436 -27.75 -23.12 9.99
C THR A 436 -27.57 -21.84 9.18
N LEU A 437 -28.59 -21.42 8.40
CA LEU A 437 -28.58 -20.13 7.72
C LEU A 437 -28.36 -18.99 8.74
N LEU A 438 -29.14 -18.97 9.83
CA LEU A 438 -28.99 -17.97 10.87
C LEU A 438 -27.58 -17.92 11.47
N GLN A 439 -26.96 -19.07 11.74
CA GLN A 439 -25.57 -19.14 12.22
C GLN A 439 -24.57 -18.55 11.23
N GLN A 440 -24.72 -18.85 9.94
CA GLN A 440 -23.84 -18.29 8.90
C GLN A 440 -24.03 -16.77 8.75
N LEU A 441 -25.25 -16.25 8.87
CA LEU A 441 -25.49 -14.80 8.86
C LEU A 441 -24.86 -14.09 10.06
N PHE A 442 -24.83 -14.72 11.24
CA PHE A 442 -24.07 -14.20 12.37
C PHE A 442 -22.56 -14.19 12.12
N LEU A 443 -22.02 -15.23 11.48
CA LEU A 443 -20.62 -15.26 11.07
C LEU A 443 -20.31 -14.14 10.07
N ALA A 444 -21.20 -13.91 9.09
CA ALA A 444 -21.09 -12.79 8.16
C ALA A 444 -21.13 -11.44 8.90
N GLU A 445 -22.01 -11.27 9.89
CA GLU A 445 -22.11 -10.03 10.68
C GLU A 445 -20.82 -9.78 11.48
N ALA A 446 -20.28 -10.83 12.12
CA ALA A 446 -19.01 -10.75 12.84
C ALA A 446 -17.84 -10.40 11.92
N THR A 447 -17.80 -11.01 10.73
CA THR A 447 -16.77 -10.75 9.71
C THR A 447 -16.85 -9.31 9.18
N LEU A 448 -18.06 -8.80 8.92
CA LEU A 448 -18.27 -7.41 8.50
C LEU A 448 -17.87 -6.40 9.59
N LYS A 449 -18.16 -6.71 10.87
CA LYS A 449 -17.69 -5.89 12.00
C LYS A 449 -16.16 -5.89 12.10
N ALA A 450 -15.51 -7.03 11.86
CA ALA A 450 -14.05 -7.10 11.80
C ALA A 450 -13.51 -6.20 10.68
N ALA A 451 -14.08 -6.28 9.48
CA ALA A 451 -13.71 -5.43 8.36
C ALA A 451 -13.79 -3.93 8.71
N LEU A 452 -14.90 -3.51 9.30
CA LEU A 452 -15.13 -2.12 9.75
C LEU A 452 -14.08 -1.65 10.77
N LYS A 453 -13.65 -2.52 11.70
CA LYS A 453 -12.61 -2.16 12.69
C LYS A 453 -11.28 -1.79 12.03
N HIS A 454 -10.94 -2.40 10.91
CA HIS A 454 -9.72 -2.03 10.19
C HIS A 454 -9.92 -0.80 9.30
N LEU A 455 -11.05 -0.68 8.61
CA LEU A 455 -11.26 0.33 7.57
C LEU A 455 -11.75 1.69 8.08
N ILE A 456 -12.23 1.79 9.33
CA ILE A 456 -12.76 3.06 9.87
C ILE A 456 -11.71 4.21 9.91
N TYR A 457 -10.42 3.87 9.84
CA TYR A 457 -9.31 4.82 9.80
C TYR A 457 -9.08 5.43 8.40
N GLU A 458 -9.70 4.86 7.37
CA GLU A 458 -9.53 5.26 5.98
C GLU A 458 -10.25 6.59 5.70
N PRO A 459 -9.69 7.47 4.84
CA PRO A 459 -10.34 8.72 4.47
C PRO A 459 -11.69 8.45 3.79
N LYS A 460 -12.74 9.19 4.17
CA LYS A 460 -14.13 8.96 3.70
C LYS A 460 -14.30 8.86 2.18
N LYS A 461 -13.50 9.60 1.40
CA LYS A 461 -13.56 9.65 -0.07
C LYS A 461 -12.63 8.66 -0.77
N SER A 462 -11.73 8.02 -0.02
CA SER A 462 -10.89 6.93 -0.56
C SER A 462 -11.76 5.74 -1.00
N PRO A 463 -11.25 4.85 -1.86
CA PRO A 463 -11.94 3.60 -2.19
C PRO A 463 -12.32 2.80 -0.95
N GLU A 464 -11.42 2.71 0.03
CA GLU A 464 -11.64 1.97 1.26
C GLU A 464 -12.62 2.69 2.22
N GLY A 465 -12.62 4.02 2.23
CA GLY A 465 -13.63 4.80 2.96
C GLY A 465 -15.04 4.69 2.38
N ARG A 466 -15.17 4.46 1.06
CA ARG A 466 -16.45 4.12 0.42
C ARG A 466 -16.93 2.73 0.83
N ILE A 467 -16.02 1.75 0.91
CA ILE A 467 -16.33 0.42 1.46
C ILE A 467 -16.92 0.55 2.87
N VAL A 468 -16.37 1.42 3.74
CA VAL A 468 -16.95 1.65 5.08
C VAL A 468 -18.41 2.13 5.01
N GLN A 469 -18.71 3.06 4.10
CA GLN A 469 -20.07 3.59 3.94
C GLN A 469 -21.05 2.50 3.48
N GLU A 470 -20.66 1.70 2.49
CA GLU A 470 -21.44 0.55 2.00
C GLU A 470 -21.62 -0.52 3.09
N ALA A 471 -20.53 -0.88 3.77
CA ALA A 471 -20.50 -1.86 4.86
C ALA A 471 -21.45 -1.50 6.02
N LEU A 472 -21.60 -0.21 6.34
CA LEU A 472 -22.56 0.22 7.36
C LEU A 472 -24.02 -0.01 6.93
N GLY A 473 -24.32 0.17 5.64
CA GLY A 473 -25.62 -0.18 5.05
C GLY A 473 -25.87 -1.68 5.13
N TYR A 474 -24.94 -2.49 4.63
CA TYR A 474 -25.05 -3.95 4.68
C TYR A 474 -25.16 -4.49 6.10
N LEU A 475 -24.49 -3.89 7.08
CA LEU A 475 -24.60 -4.29 8.47
C LEU A 475 -26.02 -4.10 9.02
N LYS A 476 -26.72 -3.04 8.60
CA LYS A 476 -28.12 -2.81 8.96
C LYS A 476 -29.02 -3.87 8.33
N ASP A 477 -28.86 -4.13 7.04
CA ASP A 477 -29.69 -5.10 6.30
C ASP A 477 -29.51 -6.53 6.80
N LEU A 478 -28.27 -6.89 7.12
CA LEU A 478 -27.93 -8.20 7.68
C LEU A 478 -28.54 -8.40 9.07
N ARG A 479 -28.52 -7.37 9.92
CA ARG A 479 -29.17 -7.41 11.25
C ARG A 479 -30.67 -7.55 11.15
N GLN A 480 -31.31 -6.86 10.21
CA GLN A 480 -32.73 -7.02 9.96
C GLN A 480 -33.05 -8.46 9.54
N SER A 481 -32.31 -8.98 8.56
CA SER A 481 -32.45 -10.36 8.07
C SER A 481 -32.30 -11.39 9.20
N ILE A 482 -31.31 -11.21 10.08
CA ILE A 482 -31.09 -12.04 11.27
C ILE A 482 -32.29 -11.97 12.22
N SER A 483 -32.87 -10.79 12.43
CA SER A 483 -34.06 -10.61 13.27
C SER A 483 -35.27 -11.36 12.70
N ASP A 484 -35.54 -11.15 11.41
CA ASP A 484 -36.69 -11.76 10.74
C ASP A 484 -36.62 -13.29 10.76
N ILE A 485 -35.43 -13.86 10.51
CA ILE A 485 -35.21 -15.31 10.55
C ILE A 485 -35.39 -15.86 11.97
N LYS A 486 -34.95 -15.14 13.02
CA LYS A 486 -35.19 -15.55 14.41
C LYS A 486 -36.67 -15.63 14.75
N GLU A 487 -37.46 -14.66 14.30
CA GLU A 487 -38.91 -14.66 14.50
C GLU A 487 -39.58 -15.84 13.78
N GLN A 488 -39.12 -16.15 12.56
CA GLN A 488 -39.59 -17.33 11.81
C GLN A 488 -39.27 -18.65 12.54
N ILE A 489 -38.08 -18.81 13.12
CA ILE A 489 -37.72 -20.00 13.90
C ILE A 489 -38.59 -20.10 15.16
N THR A 490 -38.80 -18.97 15.85
CA THR A 490 -39.60 -18.92 17.07
C THR A 490 -41.07 -19.29 16.81
N SER A 491 -41.66 -18.75 15.75
CA SER A 491 -43.04 -19.05 15.34
C SER A 491 -43.22 -20.52 14.91
N ARG A 492 -42.26 -21.11 14.18
CA ARG A 492 -42.25 -22.56 13.84
C ARG A 492 -42.19 -23.43 15.11
N THR A 493 -41.41 -23.02 16.10
CA THR A 493 -41.29 -23.74 17.37
C THR A 493 -42.57 -23.66 18.21
N LEU A 494 -43.25 -22.52 18.21
CA LEU A 494 -44.54 -22.37 18.89
C LEU A 494 -45.64 -23.19 18.22
N CYS A 495 -45.70 -23.20 16.88
CA CYS A 495 -46.70 -23.95 16.11
C CYS A 495 -46.53 -25.48 16.24
N THR A 496 -45.30 -25.98 16.32
CA THR A 496 -45.01 -27.39 16.57
C THR A 496 -45.39 -27.82 18.00
N LYS A 497 -45.18 -26.95 19.00
CA LYS A 497 -45.63 -27.21 20.40
C LYS A 497 -47.16 -27.24 20.53
N THR A 498 -47.90 -26.36 19.85
CA THR A 498 -49.38 -26.38 19.86
C THR A 498 -49.95 -27.58 19.12
N LYS A 499 -49.34 -28.05 18.02
CA LYS A 499 -49.74 -29.30 17.35
C LYS A 499 -49.49 -30.54 18.23
N LYS A 500 -48.33 -30.63 18.91
CA LYS A 500 -48.06 -31.74 19.85
C LYS A 500 -49.03 -31.76 21.05
N LYS A 501 -49.44 -30.60 21.56
CA LYS A 501 -50.48 -30.51 22.61
C LYS A 501 -51.88 -30.94 22.15
N ARG A 502 -52.18 -30.85 20.85
CA ARG A 502 -53.47 -31.29 20.27
C ARG A 502 -53.53 -32.79 19.95
N ASN A 503 -52.39 -33.45 19.73
CA ASN A 503 -52.32 -34.90 19.47
C ASN A 503 -52.13 -35.76 20.74
N HIS A 504 -52.04 -35.13 21.92
CA HIS A 504 -51.98 -35.78 23.23
C HIS A 504 -53.21 -35.48 24.11
N LYS A 505 -54.25 -34.91 23.51
CA LYS A 505 -55.63 -34.94 23.99
C LYS A 505 -56.41 -35.82 23.03
#